data_AF-A0A1F2QTX7-F1
#
_entry.id   AF-A0A1F2QTX7-F1
#
_cell.length_a   1.000
_cell.length_b   1.000
_cell.length_c   1.000
_cell.angle_alpha   90.00
_cell.angle_beta   90.00
_cell.angle_gamma   90.00
#
_symmetry.space_group_name_H-M   'P 1'
#
loop_
_entity.id
_entity.type
_entity.pdbx_description
1 polymer ?
#
loop_
_entity_poly.entity_id
_entity_poly.type
_entity_poly.pdbx_seq_one_letter_code
_entity_poly.pdbx_strand_id
1 'polypeptide(L)'
;MTPGERWVEDVARTLRPNRVVWCDGSEAENARLVEGMLADGTLHRLHPEKAPGSYLHRSHPSDVARTEHLTFIASRRREDAGPTNNWMSPEEARQRVQPLFDSVMKGRTMYVVPYVMGPLGSPFSRVGIEVTDSPYVVANMRIMTRMGKPARDLLGSGEEFVPGLHSLGDLSPDRRFIVHFPEERAIWSVGSGYGGNALLGKKCFALRIASTLARDQGWMAEHMLILELELPGGETHYIAAAFPSACGKTNLAMLVSPFEHLGYRVRTVGDDIAWLRPGPDGRLWAVNPEAGFFGVVPGTGPDTNPNAMVTIDHDTIFTNVAVTPDGIPWWEGKDKSPPAGLIDWQGKPWDRTGKAAHPNSRFTVAARQCPSMSPRWEDPQGVPLSAIVFGGRRARLAPLVFQSRDWEHGVFVGATMGSETTAAAIGQVGVVRRDPMAMLPFCGYNMADYFGHWLRMRRALATPPAIFHVNWFRTDERGRFVWPGFGQNLRVLLWMIERVKGKGGAADTPIGFVPTPAALNWEGLDLGPKEQEVLLRVDRAEWAAELPEIRAFFERFGERLPGELRRALSTLEHELARVAV
;
A
#
# COMPACT_ATOMS: atom_id res chain seq x y z
N MET A 1 33.69 -14.69 -5.05
CA MET A 1 32.28 -14.92 -4.68
C MET A 1 31.86 -13.86 -3.67
N THR A 2 30.87 -13.04 -4.02
CA THR A 2 30.27 -12.03 -3.11
C THR A 2 29.44 -12.73 -2.02
N PRO A 3 29.07 -12.04 -0.91
CA PRO A 3 28.14 -12.60 0.08
C PRO A 3 26.81 -13.06 -0.53
N GLY A 4 26.27 -12.29 -1.48
CA GLY A 4 25.04 -12.65 -2.19
C GLY A 4 25.19 -13.92 -3.03
N GLU A 5 26.29 -14.06 -3.77
CA GLU A 5 26.58 -15.27 -4.54
C GLU A 5 26.72 -16.52 -3.65
N ARG A 6 27.39 -16.40 -2.50
CA ARG A 6 27.49 -17.51 -1.52
C ARG A 6 26.11 -17.91 -1.00
N TRP A 7 25.29 -16.94 -0.61
CA TRP A 7 23.93 -17.21 -0.13
C TRP A 7 23.08 -17.91 -1.21
N VAL A 8 23.17 -17.48 -2.46
CA VAL A 8 22.47 -18.12 -3.59
C VAL A 8 22.94 -19.56 -3.81
N GLU A 9 24.24 -19.83 -3.73
CA GLU A 9 24.76 -21.20 -3.85
C GLU A 9 24.26 -22.11 -2.73
N ASP A 10 24.28 -21.63 -1.49
CA ASP A 10 23.79 -22.39 -0.33
C ASP A 10 22.29 -22.69 -0.47
N VAL A 11 21.50 -21.70 -0.88
CA VAL A 11 20.07 -21.86 -1.17
C VAL A 11 19.85 -22.85 -2.32
N ALA A 12 20.63 -22.79 -3.40
CA ALA A 12 20.51 -23.71 -4.52
C ALA A 12 20.75 -25.17 -4.11
N ARG A 13 21.68 -25.44 -3.19
CA ARG A 13 21.93 -26.80 -2.67
C ARG A 13 20.72 -27.37 -1.93
N THR A 14 19.99 -26.53 -1.19
CA THR A 14 18.74 -26.91 -0.52
C THR A 14 17.61 -27.12 -1.52
N LEU A 15 17.38 -26.16 -2.43
CA LEU A 15 16.24 -26.15 -3.35
C LEU A 15 16.36 -27.18 -4.50
N ARG A 16 17.58 -27.60 -4.84
CA ARG A 16 17.94 -28.53 -5.94
C ARG A 16 17.27 -28.21 -7.29
N PRO A 17 17.43 -26.98 -7.83
CA PRO A 17 16.89 -26.64 -9.14
C PRO A 17 17.64 -27.35 -10.28
N ASN A 18 16.98 -27.51 -11.43
CA ASN A 18 17.63 -28.03 -12.64
C ASN A 18 18.59 -27.00 -13.26
N ARG A 19 18.30 -25.72 -13.07
CA ARG A 19 19.07 -24.60 -13.62
C ARG A 19 18.98 -23.41 -12.68
N VAL A 20 20.08 -22.70 -12.51
CA VAL A 20 20.10 -21.39 -11.83
C VAL A 20 20.26 -20.31 -12.91
N VAL A 21 19.40 -19.30 -12.89
CA VAL A 21 19.41 -18.17 -13.82
C VAL A 21 19.51 -16.88 -13.03
N TRP A 22 20.62 -16.16 -13.22
CA TRP A 22 20.78 -14.83 -12.65
C TRP A 22 20.12 -13.80 -13.53
N CYS A 23 19.07 -13.17 -13.03
CA CYS A 23 18.29 -12.26 -13.84
C CYS A 23 18.97 -10.91 -14.02
N ASP A 24 19.01 -10.41 -15.26
CA ASP A 24 19.70 -9.17 -15.63
C ASP A 24 18.76 -7.96 -15.81
N GLY A 25 17.44 -8.19 -15.87
CA GLY A 25 16.41 -7.16 -16.01
C GLY A 25 16.26 -6.60 -17.44
N SER A 26 17.00 -7.12 -18.42
CA SER A 26 16.98 -6.66 -19.81
C SER A 26 15.65 -6.95 -20.50
N GLU A 27 15.35 -6.21 -21.57
CA GLU A 27 14.20 -6.51 -22.43
C GLU A 27 14.32 -7.88 -23.10
N ALA A 28 15.55 -8.30 -23.44
CA ALA A 28 15.79 -9.61 -24.04
C ALA A 28 15.50 -10.76 -23.06
N GLU A 29 15.83 -10.59 -21.78
CA GLU A 29 15.41 -11.51 -20.72
C GLU A 29 13.89 -11.54 -20.57
N ASN A 30 13.26 -10.37 -20.50
CA ASN A 30 11.81 -10.25 -20.37
C ASN A 30 11.08 -10.94 -21.53
N ALA A 31 11.53 -10.74 -22.77
CA ALA A 31 10.97 -11.40 -23.95
C ALA A 31 11.05 -12.93 -23.84
N ARG A 32 12.19 -13.50 -23.44
CA ARG A 32 12.35 -14.96 -23.24
C ARG A 32 11.43 -15.49 -22.14
N LEU A 33 11.29 -14.76 -21.03
CA LEU A 33 10.39 -15.13 -19.93
C LEU A 33 8.93 -15.15 -20.39
N VAL A 34 8.51 -14.10 -21.08
CA VAL A 34 7.16 -13.96 -21.62
C VAL A 34 6.87 -15.06 -22.66
N GLU A 35 7.77 -15.31 -23.60
CA GLU A 35 7.61 -16.38 -24.59
C GLU A 35 7.46 -17.75 -23.94
N GLY A 36 8.27 -18.05 -22.92
CA GLY A 36 8.15 -19.29 -22.15
C GLY A 36 6.79 -19.41 -21.46
N MET A 37 6.33 -18.33 -20.80
CA MET A 37 5.03 -18.31 -20.12
C MET A 37 3.83 -18.34 -21.08
N LEU A 38 3.98 -17.83 -22.30
CA LEU A 38 2.96 -17.99 -23.34
C LEU A 38 2.89 -19.43 -23.84
N ALA A 39 4.05 -20.10 -23.97
CA ALA A 39 4.14 -21.48 -24.44
C ALA A 39 3.57 -22.49 -23.43
N ASP A 40 3.74 -22.27 -22.13
CA ASP A 40 3.22 -23.15 -21.07
C ASP A 40 1.83 -22.75 -20.55
N GLY A 41 1.27 -21.64 -21.02
CA GLY A 41 -0.06 -21.15 -20.66
C GLY A 41 -0.13 -20.38 -19.35
N THR A 42 1.00 -20.08 -18.69
CA THR A 42 1.07 -19.20 -17.52
C THR A 42 0.57 -17.79 -17.84
N LEU A 43 0.88 -17.30 -19.04
CA LEU A 43 0.37 -16.05 -19.58
C LEU A 43 -0.48 -16.29 -20.83
N HIS A 44 -1.49 -15.44 -21.01
CA HIS A 44 -2.26 -15.32 -22.24
C HIS A 44 -2.04 -13.94 -22.84
N ARG A 45 -1.77 -13.87 -24.14
CA ARG A 45 -1.67 -12.58 -24.85
C ARG A 45 -3.05 -11.93 -24.90
N LEU A 46 -3.12 -10.64 -24.59
CA LEU A 46 -4.34 -9.84 -24.74
C LEU A 46 -4.45 -9.24 -26.16
N HIS A 47 -5.59 -8.63 -26.45
CA HIS A 47 -5.88 -8.07 -27.77
C HIS A 47 -4.79 -7.09 -28.23
N PRO A 48 -4.14 -7.30 -29.40
CA PRO A 48 -2.94 -6.56 -29.79
C PRO A 48 -3.16 -5.06 -30.02
N GLU A 49 -4.33 -4.66 -30.51
CA GLU A 49 -4.63 -3.22 -30.74
C GLU A 49 -5.29 -2.50 -29.55
N LYS A 50 -5.92 -3.25 -28.64
CA LYS A 50 -6.72 -2.70 -27.53
C LYS A 50 -6.01 -2.80 -26.18
N ALA A 51 -5.02 -3.68 -26.08
CA ALA A 51 -4.13 -3.84 -24.95
C ALA A 51 -2.73 -4.27 -25.46
N PRO A 52 -2.06 -3.46 -26.30
CA PRO A 52 -0.76 -3.80 -26.87
C PRO A 52 0.27 -4.14 -25.78
N GLY A 53 1.13 -5.12 -26.05
CA GLY A 53 2.17 -5.56 -25.12
C GLY A 53 1.65 -6.14 -23.79
N SER A 54 0.33 -6.39 -23.67
CA SER A 54 -0.28 -6.78 -22.40
C SER A 54 -0.64 -8.26 -22.33
N TYR A 55 -0.70 -8.77 -21.11
CA TYR A 55 -0.87 -10.20 -20.83
C TYR A 55 -1.86 -10.42 -19.68
N LEU A 56 -2.52 -11.57 -19.71
CA LEU A 56 -3.37 -12.08 -18.63
C LEU A 56 -2.71 -13.27 -17.94
N HIS A 57 -2.58 -13.20 -16.62
CA HIS A 57 -2.31 -14.33 -15.75
C HIS A 57 -3.59 -14.72 -14.99
N ARG A 58 -3.91 -16.01 -14.94
CA ARG A 58 -4.98 -16.55 -14.09
C ARG A 58 -4.34 -17.39 -12.98
N SER A 59 -4.50 -16.96 -11.74
CA SER A 59 -3.96 -17.69 -10.59
C SER A 59 -4.87 -18.84 -10.18
N HIS A 60 -4.33 -19.78 -9.41
CA HIS A 60 -5.12 -20.85 -8.82
C HIS A 60 -6.19 -20.25 -7.87
N PRO A 61 -7.44 -20.78 -7.84
CA PRO A 61 -8.51 -20.19 -7.01
C PRO A 61 -8.23 -20.13 -5.50
N SER A 62 -7.34 -20.99 -4.98
CA SER A 62 -6.88 -20.92 -3.58
C SER A 62 -5.77 -19.89 -3.34
N ASP A 63 -5.33 -19.17 -4.37
CA ASP A 63 -4.19 -18.25 -4.33
C ASP A 63 -4.51 -16.93 -5.07
N VAL A 64 -5.46 -16.18 -4.50
CA VAL A 64 -6.05 -14.96 -5.12
C VAL A 64 -5.92 -13.71 -4.24
N ALA A 65 -5.32 -13.84 -3.06
CA ALA A 65 -5.17 -12.77 -2.08
C ALA A 65 -4.05 -13.05 -1.07
N ARG A 66 -3.72 -12.05 -0.25
CA ARG A 66 -2.83 -12.22 0.91
C ARG A 66 -3.46 -13.16 1.93
N THR A 67 -2.68 -14.06 2.50
CA THR A 67 -3.12 -14.97 3.57
C THR A 67 -2.62 -14.49 4.92
N GLU A 68 -3.32 -13.51 5.52
CA GLU A 68 -2.90 -12.86 6.78
C GLU A 68 -2.67 -13.87 7.91
N HIS A 69 -3.53 -14.90 8.03
CA HIS A 69 -3.41 -15.96 9.05
C HIS A 69 -2.21 -16.91 8.83
N LEU A 70 -1.58 -16.90 7.65
CA LEU A 70 -0.37 -17.67 7.30
C LEU A 70 0.86 -16.77 7.16
N THR A 71 0.75 -15.52 7.58
CA THR A 71 1.83 -14.52 7.56
C THR A 71 2.37 -14.33 8.97
N PHE A 72 3.66 -14.57 9.18
CA PHE A 72 4.30 -14.60 10.50
C PHE A 72 5.46 -13.60 10.60
N ILE A 73 5.61 -13.03 11.79
CA ILE A 73 6.81 -12.31 12.24
C ILE A 73 7.58 -13.25 13.18
N ALA A 74 8.73 -13.72 12.72
CA ALA A 74 9.63 -14.60 13.46
C ALA A 74 10.71 -13.82 14.20
N SER A 75 10.27 -13.03 15.19
CA SER A 75 11.18 -12.35 16.14
C SER A 75 11.67 -13.30 17.21
N ARG A 76 12.87 -13.07 17.77
CA ARG A 76 13.44 -13.94 18.83
C ARG A 76 12.52 -14.09 20.04
N ARG A 77 11.85 -13.01 20.41
CA ARG A 77 10.88 -12.97 21.51
C ARG A 77 9.49 -12.67 20.97
N ARG A 78 8.47 -13.33 21.53
CA ARG A 78 7.06 -13.19 21.08
C ARG A 78 6.54 -11.77 21.25
N GLU A 79 6.91 -11.12 22.34
CA GLU A 79 6.52 -9.76 22.64
C GLU A 79 7.05 -8.75 21.63
N ASP A 80 8.14 -9.04 20.92
CA ASP A 80 8.71 -8.13 19.90
C ASP A 80 7.93 -8.15 18.58
N ALA A 81 7.15 -9.21 18.30
CA ALA A 81 6.12 -9.19 17.27
C ALA A 81 4.84 -8.48 17.76
N GLY A 82 4.51 -8.65 19.03
CA GLY A 82 3.38 -7.99 19.68
C GLY A 82 2.01 -8.61 19.38
N PRO A 83 0.93 -8.03 19.93
CA PRO A 83 -0.39 -8.65 19.92
C PRO A 83 -1.13 -8.54 18.58
N THR A 84 -0.59 -7.81 17.61
CA THR A 84 -1.20 -7.57 16.29
C THR A 84 -0.66 -8.47 15.19
N ASN A 85 0.47 -9.15 15.45
CA ASN A 85 1.14 -10.01 14.48
C ASN A 85 0.95 -11.48 14.87
N ASN A 86 0.83 -12.36 13.88
CA ASN A 86 1.07 -13.77 14.14
C ASN A 86 2.56 -13.96 14.39
N TRP A 87 2.88 -14.63 15.48
CA TRP A 87 4.26 -14.92 15.85
C TRP A 87 4.54 -16.41 15.75
N MET A 88 5.75 -16.73 15.31
CA MET A 88 6.33 -18.06 15.27
C MET A 88 7.79 -17.89 15.70
N SER A 89 8.35 -18.77 16.53
CA SER A 89 9.78 -18.60 16.88
C SER A 89 10.67 -18.84 15.66
N PRO A 90 11.86 -18.22 15.58
CA PRO A 90 12.81 -18.53 14.51
C PRO A 90 13.19 -20.02 14.44
N GLU A 91 13.20 -20.69 15.59
CA GLU A 91 13.44 -22.14 15.66
C GLU A 91 12.27 -22.94 15.09
N GLU A 92 11.03 -22.60 15.44
CA GLU A 92 9.83 -23.24 14.89
C GLU A 92 9.75 -23.02 13.37
N ALA A 93 10.09 -21.82 12.87
CA ALA A 93 10.16 -21.56 11.44
C ALA A 93 11.18 -22.45 10.73
N ARG A 94 12.37 -22.65 11.33
CA ARG A 94 13.38 -23.59 10.80
C ARG A 94 12.92 -25.04 10.85
N GLN A 95 12.20 -25.46 11.89
CA GLN A 95 11.73 -26.84 12.02
C GLN A 95 10.55 -27.15 11.10
N ARG A 96 9.63 -26.19 10.91
CA ARG A 96 8.35 -26.42 10.23
C ARG A 96 8.32 -25.94 8.78
N VAL A 97 8.99 -24.81 8.48
CA VAL A 97 8.91 -24.16 7.16
C VAL A 97 10.12 -24.49 6.31
N GLN A 98 11.33 -24.55 6.87
CA GLN A 98 12.55 -24.87 6.11
C GLN A 98 12.46 -26.21 5.35
N PRO A 99 11.91 -27.30 5.90
CA PRO A 99 11.78 -28.56 5.17
C PRO A 99 10.88 -28.47 3.94
N LEU A 100 9.98 -27.47 3.86
CA LEU A 100 9.14 -27.26 2.68
C LEU A 100 9.95 -26.75 1.47
N PHE A 101 11.17 -26.27 1.70
CA PHE A 101 12.09 -25.86 0.64
C PHE A 101 13.01 -26.99 0.17
N ASP A 102 13.07 -28.12 0.88
CA ASP A 102 13.98 -29.22 0.54
C ASP A 102 13.64 -29.81 -0.84
N SER A 103 14.56 -29.64 -1.78
CA SER A 103 14.42 -30.08 -3.18
C SER A 103 13.17 -29.56 -3.89
N VAL A 104 12.53 -28.50 -3.39
CA VAL A 104 11.23 -28.02 -3.90
C VAL A 104 11.28 -27.54 -5.35
N MET A 105 12.47 -27.16 -5.84
CA MET A 105 12.68 -26.69 -7.21
C MET A 105 13.19 -27.79 -8.15
N LYS A 106 13.19 -29.06 -7.74
CA LYS A 106 13.55 -30.17 -8.64
C LYS A 106 12.63 -30.14 -9.87
N GLY A 107 13.23 -30.17 -11.07
CA GLY A 107 12.47 -30.03 -12.31
C GLY A 107 12.24 -28.57 -12.77
N ARG A 108 12.58 -27.58 -11.94
CA ARG A 108 12.29 -26.16 -12.18
C ARG A 108 13.57 -25.33 -12.34
N THR A 109 13.42 -24.15 -12.92
CA THR A 109 14.49 -23.14 -12.94
C THR A 109 14.40 -22.32 -11.66
N MET A 110 15.54 -22.12 -11.00
CA MET A 110 15.69 -21.13 -9.94
C MET A 110 16.15 -19.80 -10.56
N TYR A 111 15.30 -18.80 -10.50
CA TYR A 111 15.62 -17.44 -10.88
C TYR A 111 16.17 -16.68 -9.68
N VAL A 112 17.27 -15.97 -9.88
CA VAL A 112 17.89 -15.09 -8.90
C VAL A 112 17.63 -13.65 -9.34
N VAL A 113 16.82 -12.95 -8.57
CA VAL A 113 16.26 -11.63 -8.87
C VAL A 113 16.89 -10.62 -7.93
N PRO A 114 18.06 -10.03 -8.27
CA PRO A 114 18.58 -8.88 -7.53
C PRO A 114 17.76 -7.64 -7.88
N TYR A 115 17.39 -6.84 -6.88
CA TYR A 115 16.59 -5.63 -7.09
C TYR A 115 16.93 -4.52 -6.08
N VAL A 116 16.68 -3.27 -6.49
CA VAL A 116 16.75 -2.09 -5.63
C VAL A 116 15.34 -1.60 -5.32
N MET A 117 15.09 -1.39 -4.02
CA MET A 117 13.94 -0.64 -3.52
C MET A 117 14.39 0.81 -3.28
N GLY A 118 13.71 1.77 -3.89
CA GLY A 118 14.06 3.19 -3.87
C GLY A 118 14.70 3.71 -5.16
N PRO A 119 14.76 5.04 -5.35
CA PRO A 119 15.45 5.65 -6.48
C PRO A 119 16.95 5.32 -6.47
N LEU A 120 17.55 5.13 -7.64
CA LEU A 120 18.99 4.84 -7.72
C LEU A 120 19.82 6.01 -7.18
N GLY A 121 20.89 5.70 -6.42
CA GLY A 121 21.72 6.71 -5.76
C GLY A 121 21.09 7.35 -4.51
N SER A 122 19.86 6.99 -4.16
CA SER A 122 19.22 7.49 -2.95
C SER A 122 19.84 6.88 -1.70
N PRO A 123 20.10 7.66 -0.62
CA PRO A 123 20.47 7.09 0.67
C PRO A 123 19.32 6.25 1.26
N PHE A 124 18.09 6.44 0.77
CA PHE A 124 16.92 5.65 1.16
C PHE A 124 16.99 4.24 0.62
N SER A 125 17.68 4.02 -0.50
CA SER A 125 17.60 2.78 -1.24
C SER A 125 18.21 1.61 -0.49
N ARG A 126 17.64 0.44 -0.74
CA ARG A 126 18.11 -0.82 -0.16
C ARG A 126 18.05 -1.91 -1.23
N VAL A 127 19.01 -2.82 -1.16
CA VAL A 127 19.08 -3.95 -2.09
C VAL A 127 18.41 -5.18 -1.47
N GLY A 128 17.69 -5.93 -2.31
CA GLY A 128 17.22 -7.27 -2.01
C GLY A 128 17.69 -8.26 -3.06
N ILE A 129 17.76 -9.54 -2.68
CA ILE A 129 17.91 -10.65 -3.62
C ILE A 129 16.77 -11.62 -3.35
N GLU A 130 15.88 -11.78 -4.32
CA GLU A 130 14.82 -12.77 -4.27
C GLU A 130 15.21 -13.99 -5.11
N VAL A 131 15.06 -15.18 -4.56
CA VAL A 131 15.17 -16.45 -5.28
C VAL A 131 13.76 -17.01 -5.48
N THR A 132 13.39 -17.36 -6.72
CA THR A 132 12.06 -17.89 -7.06
C THR A 132 12.09 -18.92 -8.17
N ASP A 133 11.14 -19.86 -8.18
CA ASP A 133 10.88 -20.77 -9.30
C ASP A 133 9.77 -20.28 -10.27
N SER A 134 9.24 -19.07 -10.07
CA SER A 134 8.13 -18.52 -10.85
C SER A 134 8.60 -17.44 -11.83
N PRO A 135 8.58 -17.68 -13.16
CA PRO A 135 8.90 -16.64 -14.14
C PRO A 135 7.90 -15.47 -14.11
N TYR A 136 6.65 -15.72 -13.69
CA TYR A 136 5.65 -14.67 -13.49
C TYR A 136 6.06 -13.69 -12.39
N VAL A 137 6.64 -14.19 -11.29
CA VAL A 137 7.18 -13.35 -10.22
C VAL A 137 8.35 -12.51 -10.72
N VAL A 138 9.26 -13.11 -11.51
CA VAL A 138 10.38 -12.37 -12.13
C VAL A 138 9.87 -11.21 -13.00
N ALA A 139 8.90 -11.47 -13.88
CA ALA A 139 8.32 -10.45 -14.77
C ALA A 139 7.64 -9.31 -13.98
N ASN A 140 6.94 -9.63 -12.90
CA ASN A 140 6.33 -8.61 -12.04
C ASN A 140 7.38 -7.82 -11.24
N MET A 141 8.39 -8.49 -10.67
CA MET A 141 9.48 -7.83 -9.93
C MET A 141 10.29 -6.90 -10.84
N ARG A 142 10.45 -7.24 -12.12
CA ARG A 142 11.05 -6.37 -13.13
C ARG A 142 10.30 -5.04 -13.28
N ILE A 143 8.98 -5.07 -13.21
CA ILE A 143 8.12 -3.87 -13.32
C ILE A 143 8.08 -3.12 -11.99
N MET A 144 7.95 -3.84 -10.87
CA MET A 144 7.71 -3.27 -9.55
C MET A 144 8.96 -2.74 -8.85
N THR A 145 10.16 -3.10 -9.32
CA THR A 145 11.44 -2.74 -8.70
C THR A 145 12.48 -2.33 -9.75
N ARG A 146 13.61 -1.76 -9.31
CA ARG A 146 14.78 -1.59 -10.20
C ARG A 146 15.59 -2.87 -10.18
N MET A 147 15.21 -3.81 -11.03
CA MET A 147 15.74 -5.17 -11.08
C MET A 147 17.00 -5.30 -11.95
N GLY A 148 17.88 -6.24 -11.59
CA GLY A 148 18.94 -6.73 -12.48
C GLY A 148 20.23 -5.94 -12.33
N LYS A 149 20.75 -5.41 -13.45
CA LYS A 149 22.04 -4.68 -13.48
C LYS A 149 22.18 -3.59 -12.40
N PRO A 150 21.21 -2.69 -12.16
CA PRO A 150 21.34 -1.65 -11.13
C PRO A 150 21.59 -2.22 -9.73
N ALA A 151 20.93 -3.33 -9.38
CA ALA A 151 21.11 -3.99 -8.10
C ALA A 151 22.47 -4.70 -8.00
N ARG A 152 22.94 -5.32 -9.09
CA ARG A 152 24.26 -5.97 -9.12
C ARG A 152 25.40 -4.96 -8.95
N ASP A 153 25.28 -3.80 -9.60
CA ASP A 153 26.26 -2.73 -9.50
C ASP A 153 26.40 -2.22 -8.05
N LEU A 154 25.29 -2.15 -7.29
CA LEU A 154 25.31 -1.82 -5.86
C LEU A 154 25.88 -2.96 -4.98
N LEU A 155 25.46 -4.21 -5.20
CA LEU A 155 25.97 -5.38 -4.45
C LEU A 155 27.48 -5.58 -4.58
N GLY A 156 28.05 -5.25 -5.75
CA GLY A 156 29.48 -5.36 -6.01
C GLY A 156 30.36 -4.52 -5.07
N SER A 157 29.78 -3.56 -4.35
CA SER A 157 30.46 -2.68 -3.40
C SER A 157 30.51 -3.21 -1.95
N GLY A 158 29.93 -4.39 -1.67
CA GLY A 158 29.91 -4.97 -0.33
C GLY A 158 28.71 -4.54 0.54
N GLU A 159 27.67 -3.97 -0.07
CA GLU A 159 26.44 -3.58 0.64
C GLU A 159 25.67 -4.79 1.21
N GLU A 160 25.02 -4.56 2.36
CA GLU A 160 24.05 -5.49 2.93
C GLU A 160 22.82 -5.60 2.02
N PHE A 161 22.26 -6.81 1.92
CA PHE A 161 21.03 -7.07 1.17
C PHE A 161 20.01 -7.82 2.02
N VAL A 162 18.73 -7.73 1.63
CA VAL A 162 17.64 -8.51 2.20
C VAL A 162 17.46 -9.82 1.42
N PRO A 163 17.81 -10.99 1.99
CA PRO A 163 17.55 -12.29 1.36
C PRO A 163 16.07 -12.63 1.36
N GLY A 164 15.52 -12.89 0.17
CA GLY A 164 14.16 -13.37 -0.04
C GLY A 164 14.16 -14.77 -0.67
N LEU A 165 13.62 -15.76 0.02
CA LEU A 165 13.46 -17.13 -0.47
C LEU A 165 12.00 -17.37 -0.82
N HIS A 166 11.70 -17.62 -2.10
CA HIS A 166 10.36 -17.87 -2.59
C HIS A 166 10.28 -19.17 -3.40
N SER A 167 9.19 -19.93 -3.23
CA SER A 167 8.84 -21.07 -4.10
C SER A 167 7.32 -21.22 -4.20
N LEU A 168 6.81 -21.51 -5.39
CA LEU A 168 5.40 -21.89 -5.57
C LEU A 168 5.04 -23.15 -4.77
N GLY A 169 6.02 -24.03 -4.56
CA GLY A 169 5.80 -25.35 -3.98
C GLY A 169 4.73 -26.13 -4.76
N ASP A 170 3.76 -26.62 -4.03
CA ASP A 170 2.57 -27.32 -4.56
C ASP A 170 1.30 -26.47 -4.52
N LEU A 171 1.41 -25.18 -4.15
CA LEU A 171 0.31 -24.24 -3.93
C LEU A 171 -0.74 -24.68 -2.88
N SER A 172 -0.43 -25.71 -2.07
CA SER A 172 -1.33 -26.19 -1.03
C SER A 172 -1.47 -25.14 0.07
N PRO A 173 -2.70 -24.69 0.40
CA PRO A 173 -2.92 -23.77 1.52
C PRO A 173 -2.39 -24.31 2.86
N ASP A 174 -2.39 -25.63 3.07
CA ASP A 174 -1.92 -26.28 4.30
C ASP A 174 -0.39 -26.20 4.47
N ARG A 175 0.32 -25.99 3.36
CA ARG A 175 1.77 -25.86 3.30
C ARG A 175 2.20 -24.45 2.86
N ARG A 176 1.32 -23.46 3.00
CA ARG A 176 1.61 -22.06 2.65
C ARG A 176 2.09 -21.29 3.87
N PHE A 177 3.22 -20.62 3.73
CA PHE A 177 3.81 -19.78 4.78
C PHE A 177 4.47 -18.55 4.20
N ILE A 178 4.29 -17.41 4.86
CA ILE A 178 5.01 -16.17 4.58
C ILE A 178 5.65 -15.70 5.89
N VAL A 179 6.93 -15.96 6.06
CA VAL A 179 7.67 -15.72 7.32
C VAL A 179 8.68 -14.60 7.12
N HIS A 180 8.71 -13.67 8.06
CA HIS A 180 9.65 -12.54 8.09
C HIS A 180 10.53 -12.69 9.32
N PHE A 181 11.84 -12.60 9.16
CA PHE A 181 12.81 -12.68 10.25
C PHE A 181 13.40 -11.28 10.47
N PRO A 182 12.88 -10.47 11.41
CA PRO A 182 13.27 -9.06 11.53
C PRO A 182 14.75 -8.88 11.84
N GLU A 183 15.32 -9.72 12.71
CA GLU A 183 16.72 -9.65 13.14
C GLU A 183 17.69 -10.14 12.06
N GLU A 184 17.29 -11.14 11.27
CA GLU A 184 18.08 -11.68 10.15
C GLU A 184 17.87 -10.87 8.86
N ARG A 185 16.87 -9.98 8.85
CA ARG A 185 16.43 -9.22 7.68
C ARG A 185 16.12 -10.14 6.50
N ALA A 186 15.50 -11.29 6.77
CA ALA A 186 15.22 -12.33 5.79
C ALA A 186 13.72 -12.56 5.62
N ILE A 187 13.34 -13.04 4.44
CA ILE A 187 11.95 -13.34 4.08
C ILE A 187 11.88 -14.72 3.47
N TRP A 188 11.00 -15.59 3.98
CA TRP A 188 10.68 -16.88 3.39
C TRP A 188 9.22 -16.90 2.96
N SER A 189 8.95 -17.36 1.74
CA SER A 189 7.61 -17.53 1.20
C SER A 189 7.49 -18.84 0.43
N VAL A 190 6.50 -19.66 0.77
CA VAL A 190 6.25 -20.93 0.08
C VAL A 190 4.76 -21.15 -0.10
N GLY A 191 4.37 -21.74 -1.23
CA GLY A 191 3.00 -22.17 -1.48
C GLY A 191 2.05 -21.11 -2.05
N SER A 192 2.59 -19.99 -2.57
CA SER A 192 1.79 -18.90 -3.17
C SER A 192 2.59 -18.17 -4.25
N GLY A 193 2.02 -17.98 -5.43
CA GLY A 193 2.54 -17.10 -6.49
C GLY A 193 1.86 -15.73 -6.56
N TYR A 194 0.89 -15.47 -5.68
CA TYR A 194 0.06 -14.28 -5.76
C TYR A 194 0.68 -13.05 -5.08
N GLY A 195 0.90 -12.00 -5.88
CA GLY A 195 1.04 -10.61 -5.43
C GLY A 195 1.89 -10.42 -4.17
N GLY A 196 1.31 -9.90 -3.10
CA GLY A 196 2.04 -9.58 -1.86
C GLY A 196 2.60 -10.77 -1.08
N ASN A 197 2.31 -12.02 -1.46
CA ASN A 197 2.95 -13.21 -0.89
C ASN A 197 4.22 -13.59 -1.67
N ALA A 198 4.29 -13.24 -2.95
CA ALA A 198 5.35 -13.70 -3.86
C ALA A 198 6.29 -12.57 -4.32
N LEU A 199 5.78 -11.34 -4.50
CA LEU A 199 6.58 -10.16 -4.81
C LEU A 199 7.26 -9.67 -3.53
N LEU A 200 8.37 -10.29 -3.13
CA LEU A 200 8.93 -10.11 -1.79
C LEU A 200 9.44 -8.68 -1.56
N GLY A 201 9.86 -7.98 -2.62
CA GLY A 201 10.23 -6.56 -2.56
C GLY A 201 9.09 -5.64 -2.12
N LYS A 202 7.83 -6.02 -2.36
CA LYS A 202 6.65 -5.18 -2.09
C LYS A 202 6.28 -5.16 -0.60
N LYS A 203 5.32 -5.98 -0.16
CA LYS A 203 4.81 -5.90 1.22
C LYS A 203 5.76 -6.49 2.25
N CYS A 204 6.46 -7.57 1.89
CA CYS A 204 7.34 -8.30 2.80
C CYS A 204 8.60 -7.49 3.13
N PHE A 205 9.28 -6.98 2.12
CA PHE A 205 10.43 -6.12 2.32
C PHE A 205 9.99 -4.69 2.62
N ALA A 206 9.39 -3.97 1.67
CA ALA A 206 9.25 -2.52 1.77
C ALA A 206 8.32 -2.00 2.86
N LEU A 207 7.56 -2.88 3.55
CA LEU A 207 6.85 -2.53 4.79
C LEU A 207 7.31 -3.36 5.99
N ARG A 208 7.23 -4.70 5.98
CA ARG A 208 7.49 -5.48 7.22
C ARG A 208 8.96 -5.41 7.64
N ILE A 209 9.87 -5.92 6.82
CA ILE A 209 11.32 -5.84 7.13
C ILE A 209 11.78 -4.37 7.18
N ALA A 210 11.30 -3.54 6.26
CA ALA A 210 11.63 -2.12 6.21
C ALA A 210 11.20 -1.38 7.47
N SER A 211 10.04 -1.67 8.07
CA SER A 211 9.59 -1.00 9.31
C SER A 211 10.51 -1.30 10.49
N THR A 212 11.04 -2.53 10.59
CA THR A 212 12.04 -2.88 11.59
C THR A 212 13.37 -2.17 11.33
N LEU A 213 13.85 -2.19 10.08
CA LEU A 213 15.04 -1.43 9.67
C LEU A 213 14.90 0.06 9.98
N ALA A 214 13.73 0.61 9.70
CA ALA A 214 13.39 2.01 9.88
C ALA A 214 13.42 2.41 11.34
N ARG A 215 12.84 1.59 12.22
CA ARG A 215 12.96 1.76 13.68
C ARG A 215 14.42 1.79 14.13
N ASP A 216 15.20 0.81 13.70
CA ASP A 216 16.58 0.62 14.15
C ASP A 216 17.53 1.72 13.62
N GLN A 217 17.20 2.33 12.48
CA GLN A 217 18.04 3.30 11.79
C GLN A 217 17.48 4.74 11.83
N GLY A 218 16.39 4.99 12.56
CA GLY A 218 15.84 6.34 12.74
C GLY A 218 15.07 6.93 11.53
N TRP A 219 14.41 6.08 10.75
CA TRP A 219 13.55 6.49 9.62
C TRP A 219 12.18 5.79 9.68
N MET A 220 11.31 5.92 8.67
CA MET A 220 9.95 5.32 8.69
C MET A 220 9.63 4.61 7.38
N ALA A 221 8.99 3.44 7.45
CA ALA A 221 8.47 2.72 6.29
C ALA A 221 6.95 2.59 6.45
N GLU A 222 6.21 3.26 5.58
CA GLU A 222 4.78 3.52 5.79
C GLU A 222 3.95 3.10 4.58
N HIS A 223 2.73 2.61 4.85
CA HIS A 223 1.76 2.23 3.83
C HIS A 223 1.02 3.47 3.32
N MET A 224 1.77 4.35 2.67
CA MET A 224 1.32 5.66 2.21
C MET A 224 1.52 5.83 0.71
N LEU A 225 0.53 6.44 0.06
CA LEU A 225 0.79 7.12 -1.21
C LEU A 225 1.62 8.38 -0.97
N ILE A 226 2.24 8.89 -2.04
CA ILE A 226 2.87 10.21 -2.09
C ILE A 226 2.35 10.91 -3.35
N LEU A 227 1.76 12.10 -3.17
CA LEU A 227 1.34 12.97 -4.27
C LEU A 227 1.99 14.33 -4.18
N GLU A 228 2.13 14.95 -5.34
CA GLU A 228 2.53 16.33 -5.54
C GLU A 228 1.29 17.16 -5.89
N LEU A 229 1.11 18.29 -5.22
CA LEU A 229 0.06 19.28 -5.48
C LEU A 229 0.73 20.60 -5.86
N GLU A 230 0.61 20.99 -7.12
CA GLU A 230 1.05 22.29 -7.65
C GLU A 230 -0.13 23.26 -7.61
N LEU A 231 0.09 24.41 -6.97
CA LEU A 231 -0.83 25.55 -6.92
C LEU A 231 -0.60 26.49 -8.12
N PRO A 232 -1.57 27.38 -8.42
CA PRO A 232 -1.38 28.42 -9.41
C PRO A 232 -0.14 29.26 -9.09
N GLY A 233 0.72 29.47 -10.09
CA GLY A 233 2.01 30.15 -9.91
C GLY A 233 3.20 29.23 -9.59
N GLY A 234 2.97 27.91 -9.49
CA GLY A 234 4.03 26.90 -9.41
C GLY A 234 4.49 26.51 -8.00
N GLU A 235 3.87 27.06 -6.95
CA GLU A 235 4.13 26.62 -5.57
C GLU A 235 3.70 25.15 -5.42
N THR A 236 4.60 24.30 -4.91
CA THR A 236 4.37 22.86 -4.85
C THR A 236 4.40 22.35 -3.41
N HIS A 237 3.45 21.47 -3.09
CA HIS A 237 3.36 20.76 -1.82
C HIS A 237 3.31 19.25 -2.05
N TYR A 238 3.93 18.49 -1.15
CA TYR A 238 3.87 17.03 -1.17
C TYR A 238 3.07 16.51 0.03
N ILE A 239 2.19 15.56 -0.25
CA ILE A 239 1.27 14.97 0.74
C ILE A 239 1.47 13.46 0.73
N ALA A 240 1.70 12.89 1.91
CA ALA A 240 1.64 11.45 2.10
C ALA A 240 0.28 11.06 2.70
N ALA A 241 -0.32 9.95 2.25
CA ALA A 241 -1.61 9.53 2.80
C ALA A 241 -1.71 8.01 3.03
N ALA A 242 -2.02 7.62 4.27
CA ALA A 242 -2.21 6.24 4.70
C ALA A 242 -3.69 5.90 4.78
N PHE A 243 -4.16 5.12 3.80
CA PHE A 243 -5.49 4.51 3.82
C PHE A 243 -5.36 2.98 3.75
N PRO A 244 -6.24 2.22 4.43
CA PRO A 244 -6.30 0.77 4.29
C PRO A 244 -6.45 0.32 2.83
N SER A 245 -6.20 -0.97 2.59
CA SER A 245 -6.38 -1.53 1.23
C SER A 245 -7.80 -1.29 0.71
N ALA A 246 -7.92 -0.94 -0.57
CA ALA A 246 -9.18 -0.59 -1.23
C ALA A 246 -9.93 0.63 -0.65
N CYS A 247 -9.23 1.54 0.04
CA CYS A 247 -9.80 2.80 0.58
C CYS A 247 -9.35 4.06 -0.20
N GLY A 248 -8.95 3.92 -1.46
CA GLY A 248 -8.78 5.05 -2.39
C GLY A 248 -7.36 5.62 -2.53
N LYS A 249 -6.31 4.90 -2.11
CA LYS A 249 -4.92 5.40 -2.27
C LYS A 249 -4.56 5.67 -3.74
N THR A 250 -4.69 4.67 -4.61
CA THR A 250 -4.37 4.82 -6.04
C THR A 250 -5.21 5.92 -6.70
N ASN A 251 -6.50 6.05 -6.38
CA ASN A 251 -7.35 7.14 -6.89
C ASN A 251 -6.88 8.53 -6.44
N LEU A 252 -6.43 8.68 -5.19
CA LEU A 252 -5.95 9.96 -4.69
C LEU A 252 -4.54 10.29 -5.23
N ALA A 253 -3.66 9.29 -5.33
CA ALA A 253 -2.30 9.45 -5.85
C ALA A 253 -2.28 9.86 -7.33
N MET A 254 -3.27 9.38 -8.09
CA MET A 254 -3.45 9.63 -9.54
C MET A 254 -4.62 10.56 -9.82
N LEU A 255 -4.99 11.41 -8.86
CA LEU A 255 -6.16 12.30 -8.97
C LEU A 255 -6.01 13.22 -10.18
N VAL A 256 -7.07 13.32 -10.99
CA VAL A 256 -7.19 14.34 -12.05
C VAL A 256 -7.83 15.58 -11.46
N SER A 257 -7.15 16.72 -11.58
CA SER A 257 -7.60 17.99 -11.02
C SER A 257 -8.83 18.52 -11.80
N PRO A 258 -10.00 18.70 -11.17
CA PRO A 258 -11.12 19.40 -11.82
C PRO A 258 -10.82 20.91 -12.04
N PHE A 259 -9.74 21.42 -11.46
CA PHE A 259 -9.34 22.83 -11.50
C PHE A 259 -8.03 23.05 -12.26
N GLU A 260 -7.67 22.13 -13.16
CA GLU A 260 -6.45 22.25 -13.96
C GLU A 260 -6.44 23.53 -14.81
N HIS A 261 -7.59 23.94 -15.33
CA HIS A 261 -7.76 25.21 -16.06
C HIS A 261 -7.47 26.46 -15.20
N LEU A 262 -7.50 26.34 -13.87
CA LEU A 262 -7.12 27.40 -12.93
C LEU A 262 -5.65 27.31 -12.50
N GLY A 263 -4.90 26.32 -12.97
CA GLY A 263 -3.49 26.10 -12.64
C GLY A 263 -3.24 25.14 -11.48
N TYR A 264 -4.25 24.42 -10.97
CA TYR A 264 -4.04 23.38 -9.96
C TYR A 264 -3.73 22.05 -10.61
N ARG A 265 -2.58 21.44 -10.28
CA ARG A 265 -2.19 20.13 -10.81
C ARG A 265 -1.87 19.15 -9.70
N VAL A 266 -2.23 17.89 -9.92
CA VAL A 266 -1.83 16.78 -9.05
C VAL A 266 -0.97 15.83 -9.85
N ARG A 267 0.18 15.45 -9.28
CA ARG A 267 1.11 14.50 -9.88
C ARG A 267 1.45 13.36 -8.91
N THR A 268 1.59 12.14 -9.43
CA THR A 268 1.88 10.93 -8.67
C THR A 268 3.39 10.80 -8.39
N VAL A 269 3.76 10.56 -7.14
CA VAL A 269 5.12 10.11 -6.77
C VAL A 269 5.11 8.60 -6.45
N GLY A 270 4.09 8.13 -5.73
CA GLY A 270 3.85 6.73 -5.45
C GLY A 270 2.44 6.50 -4.90
N ASP A 271 1.88 5.30 -5.02
CA ASP A 271 0.47 5.04 -4.68
C ASP A 271 0.25 4.13 -3.46
N ASP A 272 1.32 3.54 -2.90
CA ASP A 272 1.16 2.45 -1.93
C ASP A 272 2.19 2.46 -0.79
N ILE A 273 3.46 2.76 -1.06
CA ILE A 273 4.53 2.72 -0.04
C ILE A 273 5.32 4.02 -0.04
N ALA A 274 5.64 4.53 1.15
CA ALA A 274 6.52 5.66 1.36
C ALA A 274 7.62 5.32 2.37
N TRP A 275 8.87 5.64 2.03
CA TRP A 275 9.98 5.63 2.98
C TRP A 275 10.32 7.07 3.37
N LEU A 276 10.20 7.37 4.66
CA LEU A 276 10.28 8.73 5.20
C LEU A 276 11.54 8.91 6.05
N ARG A 277 12.27 10.01 5.87
CA ARG A 277 13.46 10.35 6.66
C ARG A 277 13.50 11.81 7.05
N PRO A 278 14.01 12.17 8.23
CA PRO A 278 14.43 13.54 8.51
C PRO A 278 15.45 13.99 7.47
N GLY A 279 15.14 15.10 6.78
CA GLY A 279 16.06 15.75 5.86
C GLY A 279 17.02 16.69 6.57
N PRO A 280 18.08 17.16 5.88
CA PRO A 280 19.06 18.08 6.45
C PRO A 280 18.48 19.45 6.81
N ASP A 281 17.31 19.79 6.26
CA ASP A 281 16.55 21.02 6.54
C ASP A 281 15.54 20.86 7.69
N GLY A 282 15.54 19.71 8.38
CA GLY A 282 14.65 19.43 9.49
C GLY A 282 13.19 19.14 9.11
N ARG A 283 12.88 18.98 7.81
CA ARG A 283 11.59 18.48 7.32
C ARG A 283 11.61 16.96 7.19
N LEU A 284 10.43 16.35 7.04
CA LEU A 284 10.32 14.92 6.73
C LEU A 284 10.26 14.73 5.21
N TRP A 285 11.19 13.97 4.65
CA TRP A 285 11.31 13.72 3.21
C TRP A 285 10.88 12.30 2.87
N ALA A 286 10.24 12.12 1.72
CA ALA A 286 9.66 10.85 1.30
C ALA A 286 10.22 10.39 -0.06
N VAL A 287 10.46 9.09 -0.19
CA VAL A 287 10.64 8.41 -1.50
C VAL A 287 9.61 7.31 -1.67
N ASN A 288 9.22 7.04 -2.91
CA ASN A 288 8.53 5.81 -3.27
C ASN A 288 9.59 4.72 -3.53
N PRO A 289 9.60 3.60 -2.76
CA PRO A 289 10.53 2.53 -3.01
C PRO A 289 10.21 1.71 -4.29
N GLU A 290 8.99 1.78 -4.79
CA GLU A 290 8.50 0.97 -5.91
C GLU A 290 8.77 1.64 -7.28
N ALA A 291 8.90 0.82 -8.34
CA ALA A 291 9.11 1.26 -9.72
C ALA A 291 7.88 1.08 -10.63
N GLY A 292 6.80 0.51 -10.07
CA GLY A 292 5.57 0.18 -10.77
C GLY A 292 4.36 0.25 -9.85
N PHE A 293 3.19 0.06 -10.45
CA PHE A 293 1.92 0.01 -9.74
C PHE A 293 1.38 -1.42 -9.74
N PHE A 294 0.95 -1.89 -8.56
CA PHE A 294 0.26 -3.18 -8.38
C PHE A 294 -1.17 -2.95 -7.87
N GLY A 295 -1.97 -2.27 -8.69
CA GLY A 295 -3.27 -1.73 -8.29
C GLY A 295 -4.39 -2.77 -8.33
N VAL A 296 -5.38 -2.62 -7.44
CA VAL A 296 -6.68 -3.31 -7.57
C VAL A 296 -7.38 -2.74 -8.79
N VAL A 297 -7.77 -3.60 -9.74
CA VAL A 297 -8.39 -3.13 -10.99
C VAL A 297 -9.91 -2.93 -10.91
N PRO A 298 -10.72 -3.76 -10.22
CA PRO A 298 -12.16 -3.53 -10.12
C PRO A 298 -12.49 -2.16 -9.49
N GLY A 299 -13.42 -1.44 -10.10
CA GLY A 299 -13.78 -0.05 -9.77
C GLY A 299 -12.95 1.01 -10.49
N THR A 300 -11.86 0.64 -11.17
CA THR A 300 -11.10 1.55 -12.04
C THR A 300 -11.89 1.79 -13.32
N GLY A 301 -12.14 3.03 -13.67
CA GLY A 301 -12.87 3.39 -14.89
C GLY A 301 -12.63 4.85 -15.27
N PRO A 302 -13.14 5.28 -16.43
CA PRO A 302 -12.97 6.65 -16.92
C PRO A 302 -13.45 7.72 -15.94
N ASP A 303 -14.51 7.44 -15.17
CA ASP A 303 -15.08 8.42 -14.22
C ASP A 303 -14.39 8.39 -12.84
N THR A 304 -13.61 7.34 -12.54
CA THR A 304 -13.03 7.13 -11.19
C THR A 304 -11.51 7.32 -11.15
N ASN A 305 -10.80 6.92 -12.21
CA ASN A 305 -9.36 7.11 -12.34
C ASN A 305 -8.91 7.11 -13.82
N PRO A 306 -9.11 8.23 -14.55
CA PRO A 306 -8.68 8.36 -15.95
C PRO A 306 -7.18 8.10 -16.13
N ASN A 307 -6.34 8.59 -15.21
CA ASN A 307 -4.89 8.38 -15.27
C ASN A 307 -4.53 6.89 -15.19
N ALA A 308 -5.16 6.11 -14.30
CA ALA A 308 -4.95 4.67 -14.26
C ALA A 308 -5.42 3.98 -15.55
N MET A 309 -6.56 4.39 -16.12
CA MET A 309 -7.06 3.83 -17.39
C MET A 309 -6.07 4.02 -18.55
N VAL A 310 -5.43 5.19 -18.63
CA VAL A 310 -4.36 5.47 -19.60
C VAL A 310 -3.08 4.72 -19.23
N THR A 311 -2.76 4.58 -17.95
CA THR A 311 -1.54 3.89 -17.53
C THR A 311 -1.55 2.41 -17.93
N ILE A 312 -2.70 1.75 -17.81
CA ILE A 312 -2.84 0.28 -17.98
C ILE A 312 -3.25 -0.14 -19.40
N ASP A 313 -3.29 0.78 -20.36
CA ASP A 313 -3.76 0.49 -21.72
C ASP A 313 -2.74 -0.30 -22.56
N HIS A 314 -1.46 -0.32 -22.16
CA HIS A 314 -0.40 -1.07 -22.81
C HIS A 314 0.67 -1.58 -21.83
N ASP A 315 1.47 -2.55 -22.28
CA ASP A 315 2.60 -3.15 -21.54
C ASP A 315 2.25 -3.56 -20.09
N THR A 316 1.03 -4.07 -19.90
CA THR A 316 0.47 -4.37 -18.58
C THR A 316 0.27 -5.86 -18.37
N ILE A 317 0.64 -6.36 -17.19
CA ILE A 317 0.26 -7.71 -16.74
C ILE A 317 -1.01 -7.59 -15.91
N PHE A 318 -2.12 -8.13 -16.41
CA PHE A 318 -3.36 -8.27 -15.67
C PHE A 318 -3.42 -9.63 -14.98
N THR A 319 -3.93 -9.66 -13.75
CA THR A 319 -4.11 -10.88 -12.96
C THR A 319 -5.56 -11.04 -12.57
N ASN A 320 -6.18 -12.16 -12.96
CA ASN A 320 -7.56 -12.53 -12.61
C ASN A 320 -8.64 -11.53 -13.05
N VAL A 321 -8.44 -10.85 -14.17
CA VAL A 321 -9.52 -10.08 -14.83
C VAL A 321 -10.35 -10.98 -15.75
N ALA A 322 -11.56 -10.53 -16.09
CA ALA A 322 -12.30 -11.12 -17.19
C ALA A 322 -11.74 -10.63 -18.52
N VAL A 323 -12.10 -11.33 -19.61
CA VAL A 323 -11.81 -10.89 -20.98
C VAL A 323 -13.02 -11.06 -21.86
N THR A 324 -13.14 -10.25 -22.91
CA THR A 324 -14.05 -10.50 -24.02
C THR A 324 -13.56 -11.71 -24.86
N PRO A 325 -14.39 -12.27 -25.76
CA PRO A 325 -13.97 -13.37 -26.64
C PRO A 325 -12.74 -13.06 -27.51
N ASP A 326 -12.55 -11.80 -27.87
CA ASP A 326 -11.40 -11.28 -28.63
C ASP A 326 -10.22 -10.85 -27.75
N GLY A 327 -10.27 -11.12 -26.43
CA GLY A 327 -9.14 -10.94 -25.53
C GLY A 327 -8.94 -9.51 -25.02
N ILE A 328 -9.99 -8.68 -24.98
CA ILE A 328 -9.94 -7.35 -24.37
C ILE A 328 -10.20 -7.50 -22.85
N PRO A 329 -9.35 -6.96 -21.97
CA PRO A 329 -9.53 -7.07 -20.52
C PRO A 329 -10.78 -6.31 -20.04
N TRP A 330 -11.50 -6.91 -19.09
CA TRP A 330 -12.72 -6.36 -18.50
C TRP A 330 -12.81 -6.64 -17.00
N TRP A 331 -13.45 -5.73 -16.26
CA TRP A 331 -13.73 -5.85 -14.84
C TRP A 331 -14.94 -4.98 -14.45
N GLU A 332 -15.51 -5.27 -13.27
CA GLU A 332 -16.61 -4.47 -12.73
C GLU A 332 -16.20 -3.01 -12.52
N GLY A 333 -16.97 -2.08 -13.09
CA GLY A 333 -16.70 -0.65 -13.02
C GLY A 333 -15.93 -0.08 -14.21
N LYS A 334 -15.44 -0.93 -15.12
CA LYS A 334 -14.78 -0.47 -16.36
C LYS A 334 -15.77 0.26 -17.30
N ASP A 335 -16.93 -0.36 -17.51
CA ASP A 335 -18.00 0.12 -18.39
C ASP A 335 -19.33 0.14 -17.64
N LYS A 336 -20.30 0.96 -18.09
CA LYS A 336 -21.64 1.06 -17.46
C LYS A 336 -22.41 -0.26 -17.49
N SER A 337 -22.20 -1.06 -18.53
CA SER A 337 -22.77 -2.39 -18.68
C SER A 337 -21.71 -3.37 -19.18
N PRO A 338 -21.72 -4.64 -18.71
CA PRO A 338 -20.75 -5.63 -19.15
C PRO A 338 -21.01 -6.06 -20.61
N PRO A 339 -19.96 -6.22 -21.44
CA PRO A 339 -20.06 -6.80 -22.77
C PRO A 339 -20.71 -8.20 -22.78
N ALA A 340 -21.23 -8.60 -23.93
CA ALA A 340 -21.73 -9.96 -24.12
C ALA A 340 -20.58 -10.97 -24.25
N GLY A 341 -20.78 -12.19 -23.78
CA GLY A 341 -19.84 -13.30 -23.99
C GLY A 341 -18.52 -13.20 -23.23
N LEU A 342 -18.47 -12.47 -22.11
CA LEU A 342 -17.25 -12.42 -21.28
C LEU A 342 -16.81 -13.82 -20.84
N ILE A 343 -15.50 -14.01 -20.76
CA ILE A 343 -14.83 -15.14 -20.13
C ILE A 343 -14.32 -14.64 -18.78
N ASP A 344 -14.74 -15.30 -17.70
CA ASP A 344 -14.39 -14.90 -16.34
C ASP A 344 -12.89 -15.13 -16.02
N TRP A 345 -12.50 -14.68 -14.83
CA TRP A 345 -11.14 -14.81 -14.34
C TRP A 345 -10.66 -16.26 -14.15
N GLN A 346 -11.57 -17.23 -14.10
CA GLN A 346 -11.27 -18.67 -14.05
C GLN A 346 -11.17 -19.30 -15.44
N GLY A 347 -11.40 -18.52 -16.51
CA GLY A 347 -11.38 -19.01 -17.89
C GLY A 347 -12.68 -19.66 -18.35
N LYS A 348 -13.79 -19.44 -17.64
CA LYS A 348 -15.12 -20.00 -17.98
C LYS A 348 -16.00 -18.93 -18.63
N PRO A 349 -16.93 -19.30 -19.53
CA PRO A 349 -17.96 -18.37 -19.98
C PRO A 349 -18.73 -17.79 -18.78
N TRP A 350 -18.81 -16.46 -18.70
CA TRP A 350 -19.50 -15.79 -17.61
C TRP A 350 -21.01 -15.76 -17.89
N ASP A 351 -21.77 -16.48 -17.07
CA ASP A 351 -23.22 -16.60 -17.15
C ASP A 351 -23.99 -15.38 -16.59
N ARG A 352 -23.26 -14.28 -16.31
CA ARG A 352 -23.76 -13.06 -15.67
C ARG A 352 -24.19 -13.25 -14.22
N THR A 353 -23.80 -14.35 -13.58
CA THR A 353 -23.93 -14.55 -12.14
C THR A 353 -22.60 -14.26 -11.44
N GLY A 354 -22.66 -13.68 -10.24
CA GLY A 354 -21.45 -13.31 -9.50
C GLY A 354 -20.60 -12.23 -10.18
N LYS A 355 -19.29 -12.25 -9.90
CA LYS A 355 -18.30 -11.30 -10.45
C LYS A 355 -17.50 -11.95 -11.57
N ALA A 356 -17.35 -11.27 -12.70
CA ALA A 356 -16.57 -11.75 -13.84
C ALA A 356 -15.07 -11.63 -13.58
N ALA A 357 -14.61 -10.51 -13.01
CA ALA A 357 -13.25 -10.37 -12.51
C ALA A 357 -13.19 -10.74 -11.02
N HIS A 358 -12.06 -11.27 -10.57
CA HIS A 358 -11.89 -11.50 -9.14
C HIS A 358 -11.91 -10.14 -8.40
N PRO A 359 -12.57 -9.98 -7.23
CA PRO A 359 -12.64 -8.69 -6.53
C PRO A 359 -11.27 -8.10 -6.13
N ASN A 360 -10.25 -8.96 -6.02
CA ASN A 360 -8.86 -8.59 -5.77
C ASN A 360 -7.97 -8.82 -7.01
N SER A 361 -8.55 -8.80 -8.21
CA SER A 361 -7.78 -8.79 -9.47
C SER A 361 -6.91 -7.54 -9.58
N ARG A 362 -5.81 -7.66 -10.32
CA ARG A 362 -4.73 -6.68 -10.31
C ARG A 362 -4.29 -6.31 -11.73
N PHE A 363 -3.70 -5.13 -11.83
CA PHE A 363 -2.78 -4.81 -12.91
C PHE A 363 -1.38 -4.60 -12.33
N THR A 364 -0.35 -4.96 -13.09
CA THR A 364 1.05 -4.62 -12.85
C THR A 364 1.58 -3.84 -14.05
N VAL A 365 2.00 -2.60 -13.82
CA VAL A 365 2.41 -1.67 -14.88
C VAL A 365 3.54 -0.76 -14.42
N ALA A 366 4.40 -0.32 -15.33
CA ALA A 366 5.54 0.51 -14.97
C ALA A 366 5.08 1.92 -14.57
N ALA A 367 5.63 2.48 -13.49
CA ALA A 367 5.16 3.75 -12.97
C ALA A 367 5.34 4.88 -13.98
N ARG A 368 6.43 4.84 -14.76
CA ARG A 368 6.75 5.78 -15.85
C ARG A 368 5.68 5.89 -16.95
N GLN A 369 4.77 4.92 -17.07
CA GLN A 369 3.65 4.98 -18.02
C GLN A 369 2.51 5.88 -17.53
N CYS A 370 2.48 6.22 -16.24
CA CYS A 370 1.40 7.05 -15.71
C CYS A 370 1.54 8.49 -16.22
N PRO A 371 0.52 9.04 -16.90
CA PRO A 371 0.59 10.38 -17.50
C PRO A 371 0.72 11.47 -16.44
N SER A 372 0.33 11.19 -15.20
CA SER A 372 0.44 12.12 -14.08
C SER A 372 1.70 11.94 -13.24
N MET A 373 2.71 11.17 -13.66
CA MET A 373 3.94 11.04 -12.85
C MET A 373 4.62 12.39 -12.60
N SER A 374 4.99 12.63 -11.34
CA SER A 374 5.81 13.78 -10.96
C SER A 374 7.21 13.63 -11.56
N PRO A 375 7.84 14.69 -12.07
CA PRO A 375 9.24 14.63 -12.50
C PRO A 375 10.21 14.33 -11.34
N ARG A 376 9.77 14.44 -10.08
CA ARG A 376 10.56 14.19 -8.87
C ARG A 376 10.39 12.76 -8.33
N TRP A 377 9.64 11.89 -8.99
CA TRP A 377 9.33 10.56 -8.46
C TRP A 377 10.55 9.64 -8.27
N GLU A 378 11.61 9.84 -9.05
CA GLU A 378 12.91 9.16 -8.88
C GLU A 378 13.99 10.09 -8.33
N ASP A 379 13.63 11.21 -7.69
CA ASP A 379 14.63 12.06 -7.04
C ASP A 379 15.33 11.27 -5.90
N PRO A 380 16.66 11.10 -5.94
CA PRO A 380 17.39 10.39 -4.89
C PRO A 380 17.23 11.00 -3.49
N GLN A 381 17.00 12.31 -3.39
CA GLN A 381 16.76 12.98 -2.11
C GLN A 381 15.32 12.75 -1.60
N GLY A 382 14.40 12.44 -2.49
CA GLY A 382 12.96 12.39 -2.24
C GLY A 382 12.30 13.76 -2.28
N VAL A 383 11.10 13.85 -1.70
CA VAL A 383 10.26 15.05 -1.70
C VAL A 383 9.88 15.48 -0.26
N PRO A 384 9.92 16.78 0.08
CA PRO A 384 9.62 17.26 1.43
C PRO A 384 8.11 17.29 1.69
N LEU A 385 7.64 16.56 2.71
CA LEU A 385 6.23 16.49 3.05
C LEU A 385 5.74 17.77 3.72
N SER A 386 4.63 18.30 3.22
CA SER A 386 3.85 19.36 3.86
C SER A 386 2.79 18.80 4.81
N ALA A 387 2.21 17.65 4.46
CA ALA A 387 1.15 17.01 5.23
C ALA A 387 1.21 15.48 5.20
N ILE A 388 0.72 14.86 6.27
CA ILE A 388 0.41 13.44 6.36
C ILE A 388 -1.10 13.30 6.58
N VAL A 389 -1.75 12.39 5.85
CA VAL A 389 -3.20 12.20 5.91
C VAL A 389 -3.51 10.76 6.28
N PHE A 390 -4.26 10.58 7.36
CA PHE A 390 -4.89 9.30 7.70
C PHE A 390 -6.32 9.26 7.18
N GLY A 391 -6.88 8.08 6.98
CA GLY A 391 -8.27 7.94 6.59
C GLY A 391 -8.70 6.50 6.40
N GLY A 392 -10.00 6.27 6.55
CA GLY A 392 -10.60 4.95 6.41
C GLY A 392 -12.04 5.06 5.93
N ARG A 393 -12.63 3.93 5.55
CA ARG A 393 -14.04 3.87 5.20
C ARG A 393 -14.87 3.92 6.47
N ARG A 394 -15.62 5.01 6.66
CA ARG A 394 -16.55 5.18 7.78
C ARG A 394 -17.87 5.77 7.27
N ALA A 395 -18.95 4.99 7.29
CA ALA A 395 -20.27 5.48 6.88
C ALA A 395 -20.80 6.56 7.85
N ARG A 396 -20.39 6.51 9.13
CA ARG A 396 -20.77 7.43 10.22
C ARG A 396 -19.54 7.86 11.04
N LEU A 397 -19.72 8.67 12.08
CA LEU A 397 -18.70 9.19 13.00
C LEU A 397 -17.74 10.25 12.43
N ALA A 398 -16.86 9.87 11.51
CA ALA A 398 -15.75 10.72 11.09
C ALA A 398 -16.23 11.81 10.10
N PRO A 399 -15.88 13.10 10.30
CA PRO A 399 -16.18 14.14 9.33
C PRO A 399 -15.31 13.99 8.07
N LEU A 400 -15.66 14.73 7.02
CA LEU A 400 -14.98 14.73 5.73
C LEU A 400 -13.47 14.94 5.89
N VAL A 401 -13.08 15.90 6.72
CA VAL A 401 -11.68 16.17 7.07
C VAL A 401 -11.58 16.85 8.43
N PHE A 402 -10.52 16.55 9.18
CA PHE A 402 -10.05 17.35 10.30
C PHE A 402 -8.52 17.34 10.41
N GLN A 403 -7.95 18.37 11.03
CA GLN A 403 -6.53 18.50 11.35
C GLN A 403 -6.28 18.10 12.80
N SER A 404 -5.21 17.35 13.07
CA SER A 404 -4.75 17.11 14.43
C SER A 404 -4.23 18.42 15.06
N ARG A 405 -4.08 18.41 16.39
CA ARG A 405 -3.66 19.60 17.15
C ARG A 405 -2.16 19.84 17.03
N ASP A 406 -1.44 18.73 17.08
CA ASP A 406 0.00 18.65 17.00
C ASP A 406 0.38 17.24 16.54
N TRP A 407 1.68 16.94 16.60
CA TRP A 407 2.22 15.64 16.23
C TRP A 407 1.75 14.52 17.16
N GLU A 408 1.76 14.72 18.48
CA GLU A 408 1.35 13.68 19.45
C GLU A 408 -0.12 13.30 19.25
N HIS A 409 -0.99 14.31 19.12
CA HIS A 409 -2.39 14.09 18.77
C HIS A 409 -2.53 13.44 17.38
N GLY A 410 -1.69 13.80 16.41
CA GLY A 410 -1.67 13.16 15.09
C GLY A 410 -1.29 11.68 15.14
N VAL A 411 -0.34 11.28 16.00
CA VAL A 411 -0.01 9.87 16.24
C VAL A 411 -1.19 9.15 16.87
N PHE A 412 -1.89 9.78 17.83
CA PHE A 412 -3.12 9.21 18.38
C PHE A 412 -4.19 8.99 17.30
N VAL A 413 -4.45 10.00 16.46
CA VAL A 413 -5.41 9.90 15.34
C VAL A 413 -5.08 8.73 14.42
N GLY A 414 -3.80 8.58 14.04
CA GLY A 414 -3.35 7.43 13.26
C GLY A 414 -3.51 6.09 13.99
N ALA A 415 -3.18 6.04 15.28
CA ALA A 415 -3.22 4.82 16.09
C ALA A 415 -4.66 4.32 16.35
N THR A 416 -5.64 5.22 16.35
CA THR A 416 -7.05 4.90 16.57
C THR A 416 -7.83 4.72 15.27
N MET A 417 -7.18 4.86 14.12
CA MET A 417 -7.84 4.79 12.81
C MET A 417 -8.62 3.49 12.65
N GLY A 418 -9.90 3.64 12.30
CA GLY A 418 -10.81 2.53 12.03
C GLY A 418 -11.33 2.59 10.60
N SER A 419 -11.54 1.43 9.99
CA SER A 419 -12.15 1.31 8.67
C SER A 419 -13.09 0.12 8.63
N GLU A 420 -14.23 0.29 7.97
CA GLU A 420 -15.11 -0.83 7.64
C GLU A 420 -14.38 -1.82 6.75
N THR A 421 -14.57 -3.11 7.03
CA THR A 421 -14.04 -4.22 6.24
C THR A 421 -14.60 -4.18 4.82
N THR A 422 -13.69 -4.29 3.85
CA THR A 422 -14.02 -4.41 2.42
C THR A 422 -13.92 -5.86 1.97
N ALA A 423 -14.37 -6.16 0.75
CA ALA A 423 -14.21 -7.50 0.14
C ALA A 423 -12.74 -7.94 -0.05
N ALA A 424 -11.76 -7.06 0.15
CA ALA A 424 -10.34 -7.36 0.02
C ALA A 424 -9.71 -8.02 1.26
N ALA A 425 -10.46 -8.10 2.38
CA ALA A 425 -10.04 -8.80 3.59
C ALA A 425 -10.95 -10.02 3.83
N ILE A 426 -10.38 -11.10 4.37
CA ILE A 426 -11.15 -12.28 4.80
C ILE A 426 -11.94 -11.88 6.06
N GLY A 427 -13.26 -11.71 5.95
CA GLY A 427 -14.14 -11.34 7.07
C GLY A 427 -15.54 -10.87 6.62
N GLN A 428 -16.43 -10.62 7.59
CA GLN A 428 -17.75 -10.04 7.32
C GLN A 428 -17.61 -8.59 6.86
N VAL A 429 -18.26 -8.21 5.75
CA VAL A 429 -18.23 -6.85 5.18
C VAL A 429 -19.02 -5.87 6.06
N GLY A 430 -18.50 -4.66 6.24
CA GLY A 430 -19.18 -3.57 6.97
C GLY A 430 -18.92 -3.53 8.49
N VAL A 431 -18.03 -4.38 9.00
CA VAL A 431 -17.60 -4.34 10.42
C VAL A 431 -16.44 -3.37 10.54
N VAL A 432 -16.50 -2.44 11.51
CA VAL A 432 -15.38 -1.53 11.79
C VAL A 432 -14.22 -2.35 12.38
N ARG A 433 -13.08 -2.35 11.68
CA ARG A 433 -11.81 -2.92 12.16
C ARG A 433 -10.83 -1.77 12.37
N ARG A 434 -10.16 -1.76 13.53
CA ARG A 434 -9.01 -0.85 13.76
C ARG A 434 -7.90 -1.24 12.79
N ASP A 435 -7.37 -0.26 12.07
CA ASP A 435 -6.22 -0.42 11.17
C ASP A 435 -5.26 0.75 11.40
N PRO A 436 -4.57 0.79 12.56
CA PRO A 436 -3.67 1.87 12.93
C PRO A 436 -2.67 2.19 11.81
N MET A 437 -2.62 3.47 11.40
CA MET A 437 -1.76 3.97 10.32
C MET A 437 -1.88 3.20 8.98
N ALA A 438 -2.95 2.43 8.78
CA ALA A 438 -3.10 1.47 7.68
C ALA A 438 -1.98 0.39 7.64
N MET A 439 -1.32 0.17 8.78
CA MET A 439 -0.15 -0.68 8.93
C MET A 439 -0.45 -1.99 9.67
N LEU A 440 -1.70 -2.27 10.05
CA LEU A 440 -2.04 -3.44 10.86
C LEU A 440 -1.48 -4.77 10.29
N PRO A 441 -1.61 -5.07 8.98
CA PRO A 441 -1.08 -6.32 8.43
C PRO A 441 0.38 -6.24 7.96
N PHE A 442 1.05 -5.11 8.21
CA PHE A 442 2.34 -4.76 7.61
C PHE A 442 3.43 -4.30 8.61
N CYS A 443 3.10 -4.02 9.85
CA CYS A 443 4.10 -3.68 10.87
C CYS A 443 4.94 -4.90 11.23
N GLY A 444 6.26 -4.83 11.01
CA GLY A 444 7.19 -5.95 11.20
C GLY A 444 7.60 -6.22 12.64
N TYR A 445 7.04 -5.49 13.61
CA TYR A 445 7.34 -5.59 15.03
C TYR A 445 6.15 -5.12 15.88
N ASN A 446 6.32 -5.08 17.20
CA ASN A 446 5.27 -4.70 18.13
C ASN A 446 4.77 -3.28 17.86
N MET A 447 3.47 -3.16 17.60
CA MET A 447 2.87 -1.90 17.19
C MET A 447 2.90 -0.81 18.28
N ALA A 448 3.01 -1.19 19.56
CA ALA A 448 3.21 -0.21 20.64
C ALA A 448 4.57 0.50 20.51
N ASP A 449 5.62 -0.23 20.13
CA ASP A 449 6.93 0.38 19.86
C ASP A 449 6.91 1.21 18.57
N TYR A 450 6.08 0.81 17.60
CA TYR A 450 5.88 1.55 16.36
C TYR A 450 5.23 2.90 16.63
N PHE A 451 4.21 2.95 17.49
CA PHE A 451 3.67 4.22 17.97
C PHE A 451 4.71 5.04 18.74
N GLY A 452 5.48 4.39 19.61
CA GLY A 452 6.61 5.02 20.30
C GLY A 452 7.65 5.60 19.34
N HIS A 453 7.88 4.92 18.21
CA HIS A 453 8.79 5.38 17.15
C HIS A 453 8.27 6.63 16.44
N TRP A 454 7.00 6.64 16.07
CA TRP A 454 6.31 7.83 15.57
C TRP A 454 6.44 9.02 16.52
N LEU A 455 6.22 8.81 17.82
CA LEU A 455 6.35 9.87 18.83
C LEU A 455 7.80 10.39 18.95
N ARG A 456 8.79 9.50 18.93
CA ARG A 456 10.22 9.88 18.97
C ARG A 456 10.65 10.63 17.71
N MET A 457 10.08 10.32 16.55
CA MET A 457 10.43 10.95 15.28
C MET A 457 10.29 12.48 15.33
N ARG A 458 9.32 12.99 16.10
CA ARG A 458 9.12 14.43 16.32
C ARG A 458 10.40 15.16 16.73
N ARG A 459 11.29 14.52 17.50
CA ARG A 459 12.54 15.12 18.01
C ARG A 459 13.56 15.40 16.90
N ALA A 460 13.47 14.68 15.78
CA ALA A 460 14.35 14.86 14.63
C ALA A 460 13.83 15.90 13.62
N LEU A 461 12.64 16.49 13.86
CA LEU A 461 11.98 17.38 12.92
C LEU A 461 11.91 18.80 13.50
N ALA A 462 12.54 19.76 12.81
CA ALA A 462 12.35 21.18 13.08
C ALA A 462 10.98 21.65 12.58
N THR A 463 10.56 21.14 11.43
CA THR A 463 9.28 21.47 10.81
C THR A 463 8.56 20.18 10.43
N PRO A 464 7.81 19.55 11.38
CA PRO A 464 7.05 18.35 11.08
C PRO A 464 5.90 18.67 10.12
N PRO A 465 5.52 17.74 9.22
CA PRO A 465 4.31 17.91 8.41
C PRO A 465 3.06 17.95 9.30
N ALA A 466 2.06 18.72 8.88
CA ALA A 466 0.76 18.73 9.56
C ALA A 466 0.05 17.37 9.36
N ILE A 467 -0.63 16.88 10.39
CA ILE A 467 -1.36 15.61 10.31
C ILE A 467 -2.86 15.90 10.18
N PHE A 468 -3.50 15.21 9.25
CA PHE A 468 -4.93 15.29 8.99
C PHE A 468 -5.56 13.91 9.01
N HIS A 469 -6.87 13.87 9.14
CA HIS A 469 -7.67 12.67 8.93
C HIS A 469 -8.84 12.99 8.01
N VAL A 470 -9.14 12.10 7.06
CA VAL A 470 -10.22 12.24 6.08
C VAL A 470 -11.20 11.08 6.12
N ASN A 471 -12.43 11.33 5.68
CA ASN A 471 -13.42 10.29 5.44
C ASN A 471 -14.24 10.62 4.18
N TRP A 472 -13.92 9.93 3.08
CA TRP A 472 -14.63 10.06 1.80
C TRP A 472 -15.98 9.35 1.77
N PHE A 473 -16.27 8.52 2.78
CA PHE A 473 -17.26 7.46 2.70
C PHE A 473 -18.48 7.69 3.59
N ARG A 474 -18.65 8.90 4.15
CA ARG A 474 -19.81 9.23 4.97
C ARG A 474 -21.09 9.10 4.15
N THR A 475 -22.11 8.46 4.72
CA THR A 475 -23.39 8.23 4.04
C THR A 475 -24.53 9.01 4.67
N ASP A 476 -25.55 9.32 3.88
CA ASP A 476 -26.84 9.82 4.38
C ASP A 476 -27.65 8.72 5.07
N GLU A 477 -28.83 9.07 5.58
CA GLU A 477 -29.78 8.15 6.22
C GLU A 477 -30.27 7.03 5.26
N ARG A 478 -30.14 7.23 3.93
CA ARG A 478 -30.50 6.27 2.89
C ARG A 478 -29.30 5.41 2.45
N GLY A 479 -28.14 5.56 3.09
CA GLY A 479 -26.93 4.81 2.78
C GLY A 479 -26.20 5.29 1.51
N ARG A 480 -26.52 6.46 0.98
CA ARG A 480 -25.83 7.04 -0.18
C ARG A 480 -24.64 7.88 0.28
N PHE A 481 -23.52 7.80 -0.42
CA PHE A 481 -22.37 8.67 -0.13
C PHE A 481 -22.76 10.14 -0.29
N VAL A 482 -22.45 10.94 0.73
CA VAL A 482 -22.73 12.38 0.73
C VAL A 482 -21.65 13.12 -0.07
N TRP A 483 -20.39 12.70 0.07
CA TRP A 483 -19.28 13.29 -0.66
C TRP A 483 -19.09 12.62 -2.02
N PRO A 484 -18.95 13.37 -3.14
CA PRO A 484 -18.74 12.80 -4.47
C PRO A 484 -17.38 12.10 -4.65
N GLY A 485 -16.37 12.43 -3.84
CA GLY A 485 -15.06 11.77 -3.90
C GLY A 485 -14.24 12.09 -5.15
N PHE A 486 -13.33 11.18 -5.49
CA PHE A 486 -12.49 11.24 -6.71
C PHE A 486 -11.83 12.61 -6.92
N GLY A 487 -11.97 13.23 -8.10
CA GLY A 487 -11.40 14.54 -8.41
C GLY A 487 -11.83 15.65 -7.43
N GLN A 488 -13.01 15.54 -6.83
CA GLN A 488 -13.49 16.54 -5.87
C GLN A 488 -12.70 16.53 -4.56
N ASN A 489 -12.00 15.43 -4.23
CA ASN A 489 -11.09 15.37 -3.09
C ASN A 489 -10.00 16.46 -3.13
N LEU A 490 -9.69 17.01 -4.31
CA LEU A 490 -8.80 18.17 -4.44
C LEU A 490 -9.23 19.35 -3.56
N ARG A 491 -10.54 19.62 -3.43
CA ARG A 491 -11.06 20.71 -2.58
C ARG A 491 -10.64 20.57 -1.12
N VAL A 492 -10.58 19.33 -0.64
CA VAL A 492 -10.14 18.99 0.72
C VAL A 492 -8.61 19.12 0.83
N LEU A 493 -7.85 18.67 -0.17
CA LEU A 493 -6.40 18.88 -0.21
C LEU A 493 -6.03 20.37 -0.20
N LEU A 494 -6.77 21.21 -0.93
CA LEU A 494 -6.55 22.65 -0.94
C LEU A 494 -6.76 23.27 0.44
N TRP A 495 -7.81 22.86 1.16
CA TRP A 495 -8.00 23.29 2.55
C TRP A 495 -6.84 22.85 3.45
N MET A 496 -6.33 21.62 3.30
CA MET A 496 -5.15 21.16 4.05
C MET A 496 -3.93 22.05 3.81
N ILE A 497 -3.67 22.43 2.56
CA ILE A 497 -2.56 23.33 2.22
C ILE A 497 -2.77 24.72 2.81
N GLU A 498 -3.98 25.27 2.76
CA GLU A 498 -4.27 26.54 3.43
C GLU A 498 -4.07 26.45 4.95
N ARG A 499 -4.37 25.31 5.58
CA ARG A 499 -4.05 25.07 7.00
C ARG A 499 -2.55 24.99 7.25
N VAL A 500 -1.78 24.32 6.39
CA VAL A 500 -0.31 24.28 6.45
C VAL A 500 0.29 25.70 6.34
N LYS A 501 -0.32 26.57 5.53
CA LYS A 501 0.09 27.97 5.34
C LYS A 501 -0.42 28.92 6.43
N GLY A 502 -1.18 28.42 7.42
CA GLY A 502 -1.74 29.22 8.52
C GLY A 502 -2.93 30.11 8.13
N LYS A 503 -3.57 29.84 6.99
CA LYS A 503 -4.66 30.67 6.41
C LYS A 503 -6.03 29.99 6.38
N GLY A 504 -6.08 28.66 6.47
CA GLY A 504 -7.33 27.92 6.36
C GLY A 504 -8.25 28.14 7.56
N GLY A 505 -9.51 28.52 7.32
CA GLY A 505 -10.51 28.63 8.39
C GLY A 505 -10.87 27.26 8.99
N ALA A 506 -10.93 27.19 10.33
CA ALA A 506 -11.31 25.96 11.02
C ALA A 506 -11.99 26.26 12.37
N ALA A 507 -12.90 25.38 12.79
CA ALA A 507 -13.51 25.34 14.12
C ALA A 507 -12.81 24.29 14.98
N ASP A 508 -12.57 24.61 16.26
CA ASP A 508 -12.07 23.65 17.24
C ASP A 508 -13.22 22.73 17.70
N THR A 509 -12.96 21.43 17.72
CA THR A 509 -13.90 20.37 18.10
C THR A 509 -13.17 19.36 18.98
N PRO A 510 -13.84 18.49 19.76
CA PRO A 510 -13.15 17.51 20.61
C PRO A 510 -12.06 16.68 19.90
N ILE A 511 -12.24 16.38 18.60
CA ILE A 511 -11.32 15.56 17.80
C ILE A 511 -10.23 16.33 17.04
N GLY A 512 -10.20 17.67 17.14
CA GLY A 512 -9.26 18.53 16.42
C GLY A 512 -9.98 19.61 15.62
N PHE A 513 -9.31 20.14 14.60
CA PHE A 513 -9.81 21.28 13.84
C PHE A 513 -10.55 20.84 12.57
N VAL A 514 -11.82 21.18 12.46
CA VAL A 514 -12.68 20.89 11.29
C VAL A 514 -12.82 22.16 10.45
N PRO A 515 -12.88 22.09 9.10
CA PRO A 515 -13.14 23.27 8.28
C PRO A 515 -14.40 24.02 8.75
N THR A 516 -14.37 25.35 8.72
CA THR A 516 -15.64 26.10 8.75
C THR A 516 -16.38 25.89 7.42
N PRO A 517 -17.71 26.05 7.36
CA PRO A 517 -18.44 25.90 6.10
C PRO A 517 -17.88 26.80 4.99
N ALA A 518 -17.42 28.01 5.31
CA ALA A 518 -16.83 28.93 4.33
C ALA A 518 -15.39 28.55 3.89
N ALA A 519 -14.73 27.62 4.58
CA ALA A 519 -13.33 27.27 4.30
C ALA A 519 -13.16 26.19 3.23
N LEU A 520 -14.25 25.54 2.80
CA LEU A 520 -14.25 24.61 1.67
C LEU A 520 -14.93 25.24 0.47
N ASN A 521 -14.39 24.96 -0.72
CA ASN A 521 -15.05 25.34 -1.96
C ASN A 521 -16.17 24.32 -2.27
N TRP A 522 -17.43 24.75 -2.19
CA TRP A 522 -18.61 23.94 -2.54
C TRP A 522 -19.14 24.21 -3.95
N GLU A 523 -18.58 25.19 -4.65
CA GLU A 523 -19.07 25.63 -5.96
C GLU A 523 -19.07 24.48 -6.98
N GLY A 524 -20.19 24.29 -7.67
CA GLY A 524 -20.38 23.23 -8.65
C GLY A 524 -20.65 21.84 -8.05
N LEU A 525 -20.82 21.73 -6.73
CA LEU A 525 -21.31 20.51 -6.07
C LEU A 525 -22.82 20.62 -5.82
N ASP A 526 -23.55 19.54 -6.09
CA ASP A 526 -24.98 19.42 -5.74
C ASP A 526 -25.14 19.07 -4.24
N LEU A 527 -24.61 19.94 -3.37
CA LEU A 527 -24.59 19.76 -1.91
C LEU A 527 -25.14 21.01 -1.22
N GLY A 528 -26.33 20.89 -0.63
CA GLY A 528 -26.96 21.96 0.13
C GLY A 528 -26.36 22.12 1.54
N PRO A 529 -26.83 23.12 2.31
CA PRO A 529 -26.34 23.37 3.67
C PRO A 529 -26.44 22.15 4.60
N LYS A 530 -27.48 21.32 4.43
CA LYS A 530 -27.68 20.10 5.22
C LYS A 530 -26.60 19.06 4.93
N GLU A 531 -26.28 18.82 3.66
CA GLU A 531 -25.22 17.88 3.27
C GLU A 531 -23.85 18.38 3.75
N GLN A 532 -23.58 19.68 3.66
CA GLN A 532 -22.36 20.31 4.16
C GLN A 532 -22.23 20.15 5.68
N GLU A 533 -23.30 20.40 6.43
CA GLU A 533 -23.35 20.17 7.88
C GLU A 533 -23.07 18.70 8.20
N VAL A 534 -23.71 17.76 7.50
CA VAL A 534 -23.46 16.32 7.68
C VAL A 534 -22.00 15.98 7.43
N LEU A 535 -21.37 16.53 6.39
CA LEU A 535 -19.95 16.28 6.08
C LEU A 535 -19.01 16.81 7.15
N LEU A 536 -19.32 17.94 7.78
CA LEU A 536 -18.46 18.59 8.78
C LEU A 536 -18.81 18.23 10.23
N ARG A 537 -19.95 17.57 10.48
CA ARG A 537 -20.45 17.29 11.82
C ARG A 537 -19.52 16.39 12.62
N VAL A 538 -19.23 16.83 13.84
CA VAL A 538 -18.61 16.04 14.91
C VAL A 538 -19.65 15.83 16.01
N ASP A 539 -20.19 14.61 16.08
CA ASP A 539 -21.20 14.27 17.08
C ASP A 539 -20.56 13.70 18.37
N ARG A 540 -20.74 14.41 19.48
CA ARG A 540 -20.13 14.03 20.77
C ARG A 540 -20.60 12.67 21.26
N ALA A 541 -21.86 12.31 21.04
CA ALA A 541 -22.41 11.02 21.49
C ALA A 541 -21.89 9.87 20.63
N GLU A 542 -21.79 10.05 19.30
CA GLU A 542 -21.18 9.05 18.42
C GLU A 542 -19.70 8.82 18.79
N TRP A 543 -18.94 9.89 19.07
CA TRP A 543 -17.55 9.78 19.50
C TRP A 543 -17.38 9.19 20.89
N ALA A 544 -18.28 9.48 21.84
CA ALA A 544 -18.28 8.83 23.15
C ALA A 544 -18.52 7.32 23.03
N ALA A 545 -19.37 6.89 22.11
CA ALA A 545 -19.63 5.47 21.83
C ALA A 545 -18.43 4.74 21.19
N GLU A 546 -17.49 5.46 20.57
CA GLU A 546 -16.25 4.91 20.00
C GLU A 546 -15.18 4.63 21.06
N LEU A 547 -15.20 5.34 22.20
CA LEU A 547 -14.17 5.25 23.24
C LEU A 547 -13.92 3.83 23.79
N PRO A 548 -14.94 3.00 24.07
CA PRO A 548 -14.73 1.64 24.57
C PRO A 548 -13.92 0.77 23.60
N GLU A 549 -14.15 0.91 22.29
CA GLU A 549 -13.40 0.15 21.28
C GLU A 549 -11.93 0.60 21.19
N ILE A 550 -11.69 1.92 21.27
CA ILE A 550 -10.33 2.46 21.32
C ILE A 550 -9.60 1.94 22.55
N ARG A 551 -10.27 1.97 23.71
CA ARG A 551 -9.71 1.48 24.99
C ARG A 551 -9.38 -0.01 24.91
N ALA A 552 -10.32 -0.84 24.46
CA ALA A 552 -10.12 -2.27 24.31
C ALA A 552 -8.98 -2.61 23.33
N PHE A 553 -8.82 -1.82 22.25
CA PHE A 553 -7.70 -1.98 21.34
C PHE A 553 -6.36 -1.66 22.02
N PHE A 554 -6.30 -0.56 22.79
CA PHE A 554 -5.10 -0.14 23.51
C PHE A 554 -4.71 -1.07 24.67
N GLU A 555 -5.68 -1.65 25.37
CA GLU A 555 -5.44 -2.62 26.45
C GLU A 555 -4.64 -3.85 26.01
N ARG A 556 -4.76 -4.26 24.74
CA ARG A 556 -3.98 -5.38 24.16
C ARG A 556 -2.47 -5.18 24.25
N PHE A 557 -1.99 -3.94 24.34
CA PHE A 557 -0.57 -3.61 24.41
C PHE A 557 -0.04 -3.52 25.84
N GLY A 558 -0.92 -3.59 26.86
CA GLY A 558 -0.56 -3.53 28.26
C GLY A 558 0.34 -2.32 28.58
N GLU A 559 1.37 -2.54 29.41
CA GLU A 559 2.32 -1.50 29.81
C GLU A 559 3.17 -0.94 28.67
N ARG A 560 3.36 -1.70 27.56
CA ARG A 560 4.20 -1.30 26.43
C ARG A 560 3.59 -0.15 25.61
N LEU A 561 2.28 0.10 25.73
CA LEU A 561 1.63 1.24 25.07
C LEU A 561 2.24 2.56 25.55
N PRO A 562 2.65 3.48 24.65
CA PRO A 562 3.16 4.79 25.04
C PRO A 562 2.18 5.58 25.92
N GLY A 563 2.70 6.21 26.97
CA GLY A 563 1.88 7.00 27.90
C GLY A 563 1.19 8.20 27.23
N GLU A 564 1.82 8.76 26.20
CA GLU A 564 1.28 9.79 25.30
C GLU A 564 -0.09 9.38 24.73
N LEU A 565 -0.22 8.13 24.25
CA LEU A 565 -1.47 7.66 23.66
C LEU A 565 -2.58 7.45 24.70
N ARG A 566 -2.22 7.03 25.92
CA ARG A 566 -3.18 6.95 27.04
C ARG A 566 -3.68 8.35 27.42
N ARG A 567 -2.77 9.33 27.51
CA ARG A 567 -3.13 10.73 27.79
C ARG A 567 -4.00 11.33 26.69
N ALA A 568 -3.71 11.06 25.42
CA ALA A 568 -4.52 11.51 24.30
C ALA A 568 -5.94 10.92 24.35
N LEU A 569 -6.09 9.63 24.69
CA LEU A 569 -7.40 9.01 24.92
C LEU A 569 -8.18 9.68 26.06
N SER A 570 -7.53 9.89 27.21
CA SER A 570 -8.16 10.59 28.35
C SER A 570 -8.53 12.03 28.03
N THR A 571 -7.73 12.71 27.19
CA THR A 571 -8.02 14.07 26.73
C THR A 571 -9.25 14.10 25.85
N LEU A 572 -9.38 13.16 24.90
CA LEU A 572 -10.58 13.03 24.08
C LEU A 572 -11.82 12.75 24.94
N GLU A 573 -11.72 11.83 25.90
CA GLU A 573 -12.79 11.50 26.84
C GLU A 573 -13.25 12.74 27.64
N HIS A 574 -12.30 13.52 28.15
CA HIS A 574 -12.60 14.78 28.84
C HIS A 574 -13.26 15.80 27.91
N GLU A 575 -12.69 16.03 26.73
CA GLU A 575 -13.20 17.01 25.77
C GLU A 575 -14.61 16.67 25.30
N LEU A 576 -14.95 15.38 25.13
CA LEU A 576 -16.30 14.92 24.79
C LEU A 576 -17.31 15.14 25.92
N ALA A 577 -16.88 15.01 27.19
CA ALA A 577 -17.71 15.17 28.37
C ALA A 577 -18.00 16.64 28.74
N ARG A 578 -17.21 17.61 28.23
CA ARG A 578 -17.47 19.04 28.47
C ARG A 578 -18.81 19.44 27.85
N VAL A 579 -19.76 19.86 28.70
CA VAL A 579 -21.01 20.50 28.25
C VAL A 579 -20.64 21.83 27.58
N ALA A 580 -21.11 22.06 26.37
CA ALA A 580 -21.01 23.37 25.75
C ALA A 580 -21.85 24.34 26.61
N VAL A 581 -21.18 25.26 27.31
CA VAL A 581 -21.81 26.33 28.09
C VAL A 581 -22.37 27.39 27.15
#